data_AF-A0A7K0MVX9-F1
#
_entry.id   AF-A0A7K0MVX9-F1
#
_cell.length_a   1.000
_cell.length_b   1.000
_cell.length_c   1.000
_cell.angle_alpha   90.00
_cell.angle_beta   90.00
_cell.angle_gamma   90.00
#
_symmetry.space_group_name_H-M   'P 1'
#
loop_
_entity.id
_entity.type
_entity.pdbx_description
1 polymer ?
#
loop_
_entity_poly.entity_id
_entity_poly.type
_entity_poly.pdbx_seq_one_letter_code
_entity_poly.pdbx_strand_id
1 'polypeptide(L)'
;MGQPITVSIRKGNDPEVRILETNRSLTGMAIERYASVEAARTRGRRPPDVLAERILEAGAKHVTVYGNVVTVRATDWSSLEERAEYLVTHLFEYYGEDAGWSPSALGVEAATPAEVAAT
;
A
#
# COMPACT_ATOMS: atom_id res chain seq x y z
N MET A 1 -9.22 16.25 2.59
CA MET A 1 -8.69 14.94 3.04
C MET A 1 -9.10 13.88 2.02
N GLY A 2 -8.15 13.11 1.48
CA GLY A 2 -8.50 11.91 0.71
C GLY A 2 -9.18 10.91 1.64
N GLN A 3 -10.32 10.34 1.24
CA GLN A 3 -10.97 9.33 2.07
C GLN A 3 -10.09 8.06 2.11
N PRO A 4 -9.87 7.45 3.30
CA PRO A 4 -9.06 6.24 3.45
C PRO A 4 -9.65 5.07 2.66
N ILE A 5 -8.77 4.15 2.26
CA ILE A 5 -9.17 2.90 1.62
C ILE A 5 -9.60 1.91 2.71
N THR A 6 -10.79 1.34 2.58
CA THR A 6 -11.20 0.20 3.42
C THR A 6 -10.52 -1.05 2.89
N VAL A 7 -9.87 -1.80 3.78
CA VAL A 7 -9.10 -3.00 3.46
C VAL A 7 -9.69 -4.17 4.23
N SER A 8 -9.85 -5.31 3.56
CA SER A 8 -10.12 -6.59 4.21
C SER A 8 -9.02 -7.59 3.85
N ILE A 9 -8.44 -8.22 4.86
CA ILE A 9 -7.33 -9.17 4.69
C ILE A 9 -7.86 -10.59 4.82
N ARG A 10 -7.53 -11.43 3.84
CA ARG A 10 -7.79 -12.87 3.92
C ARG A 10 -6.53 -13.69 3.63
N LYS A 11 -6.49 -14.87 4.24
CA LYS A 11 -5.42 -15.84 3.99
C LYS A 11 -5.56 -16.46 2.60
N GLY A 12 -4.43 -16.60 1.90
CA GLY A 12 -4.36 -17.41 0.68
C GLY A 12 -4.34 -18.90 1.00
N ASN A 13 -4.24 -19.72 -0.05
CA ASN A 13 -4.05 -21.17 0.11
C ASN A 13 -2.63 -21.52 0.57
N ASP A 14 -1.66 -20.64 0.32
CA ASP A 14 -0.30 -20.71 0.82
C ASP A 14 -0.19 -19.86 2.10
N PRO A 15 0.38 -20.38 3.21
CA PRO A 15 0.54 -19.63 4.46
C PRO A 15 1.36 -18.33 4.32
N GLU A 16 2.28 -18.28 3.35
CA GLU A 16 3.06 -17.08 3.04
C GLU A 16 2.24 -16.00 2.32
N VAL A 17 0.99 -16.27 1.92
CA VAL A 17 0.20 -15.36 1.10
C VAL A 17 -0.94 -14.72 1.89
N ARG A 18 -1.10 -13.41 1.74
CA ARG A 18 -2.33 -12.67 2.07
C ARG A 18 -2.86 -11.97 0.85
N ILE A 19 -4.18 -11.84 0.84
CA ILE A 19 -4.94 -11.14 -0.19
C ILE A 19 -5.64 -10.00 0.54
N LEU A 20 -5.26 -8.77 0.18
CA LEU A 20 -5.83 -7.55 0.69
C LEU A 20 -6.82 -7.05 -0.37
N GLU A 21 -8.10 -7.06 -0.04
CA GLU A 21 -9.17 -6.59 -0.90
C GLU A 21 -9.54 -5.18 -0.47
N THR A 22 -9.65 -4.28 -1.45
CA THR A 22 -9.87 -2.85 -1.20
C THR A 22 -11.19 -2.39 -1.79
N ASN A 23 -11.75 -1.31 -1.26
CA ASN A 23 -12.94 -0.66 -1.82
C ASN A 23 -12.64 0.25 -3.03
N ARG A 24 -11.41 0.21 -3.59
CA ARG A 24 -10.98 1.03 -4.72
C ARG A 24 -10.09 0.26 -5.69
N SER A 25 -10.28 0.49 -6.98
CA SER A 25 -9.35 -0.04 -7.99
C SER A 25 -8.02 0.73 -7.97
N LEU A 26 -6.92 0.00 -7.85
CA LEU A 26 -5.55 0.50 -7.88
C LEU A 26 -4.91 0.39 -9.27
N THR A 27 -5.37 -0.59 -10.07
CA THR A 27 -4.98 -0.74 -11.48
C THR A 27 -6.22 -0.83 -12.37
N GLY A 28 -6.03 -0.57 -13.67
CA GLY A 28 -7.03 -0.85 -14.71
C GLY A 28 -7.01 -2.34 -15.09
N MET A 29 -6.75 -2.63 -16.37
CA MET A 29 -6.70 -4.01 -16.88
C MET A 29 -5.34 -4.72 -16.66
N ALA A 30 -4.33 -4.00 -16.18
CA ALA A 30 -2.98 -4.55 -16.02
C ALA A 30 -2.84 -5.32 -14.71
N ILE A 31 -2.22 -6.50 -14.79
CA ILE A 31 -1.69 -7.22 -13.63
C ILE A 31 -0.26 -6.76 -13.40
N GLU A 32 -0.06 -5.98 -12.34
CA GLU A 32 1.25 -5.47 -11.96
C GLU A 32 1.92 -6.44 -10.98
N ARG A 33 3.18 -6.79 -11.22
CA ARG A 33 3.97 -7.74 -10.40
C ARG A 33 5.32 -7.13 -10.05
N TYR A 34 5.67 -7.20 -8.78
CA TYR A 34 6.86 -6.58 -8.20
C TYR A 34 7.61 -7.60 -7.34
N ALA A 35 8.87 -7.84 -7.68
CA ALA A 35 9.75 -8.79 -6.99
C ALA A 35 10.87 -8.14 -6.18
N SER A 36 11.06 -6.82 -6.31
CA SER A 36 12.02 -6.06 -5.51
C SER A 36 11.63 -4.58 -5.43
N VAL A 37 12.18 -3.87 -4.45
CA VAL A 37 11.98 -2.43 -4.25
C VAL A 37 12.45 -1.65 -5.48
N GLU A 38 13.59 -2.01 -6.06
CA GLU A 38 14.14 -1.37 -7.27
C GLU A 38 13.20 -1.56 -8.45
N ALA A 39 12.67 -2.77 -8.64
CA ALA A 39 11.73 -3.04 -9.71
C ALA A 39 10.47 -2.17 -9.60
N ALA A 40 9.98 -1.90 -8.38
CA ALA A 40 8.87 -0.97 -8.15
C ALA A 40 9.27 0.48 -8.48
N ARG A 41 10.41 0.95 -7.98
CA ARG A 41 10.91 2.32 -8.21
C ARG A 41 11.10 2.65 -9.69
N THR A 42 11.60 1.70 -10.49
CA THR A 42 11.83 1.91 -11.94
C THR A 42 10.55 2.11 -12.75
N ARG A 43 9.38 1.71 -12.24
CA ARG A 43 8.09 1.88 -12.93
C ARG A 43 7.47 3.26 -12.74
N GLY A 44 8.06 4.09 -11.87
CA GLY A 44 7.63 5.47 -11.63
C GLY A 44 6.92 5.61 -10.28
N ARG A 45 5.83 6.38 -10.26
CA ARG A 45 5.12 6.80 -9.04
C ARG A 45 3.60 6.59 -9.12
N ARG A 46 3.14 5.57 -9.85
CA ARG A 46 1.69 5.26 -9.89
C ARG A 46 1.26 4.62 -8.57
N PRO A 47 -0.04 4.68 -8.19
CA PRO A 47 -0.61 3.96 -7.04
C PRO A 47 -0.04 2.56 -6.77
N PRO A 48 -0.02 1.62 -7.74
CA PRO A 48 0.51 0.29 -7.53
C PRO A 48 2.03 0.25 -7.31
N ASP A 49 2.79 1.16 -7.93
CA ASP A 49 4.26 1.18 -7.84
C ASP A 49 4.70 1.62 -6.44
N VAL A 50 4.13 2.72 -5.94
CA VAL A 50 4.43 3.26 -4.60
C VAL A 50 3.97 2.30 -3.52
N LEU A 51 2.80 1.68 -3.69
CA LEU A 51 2.31 0.69 -2.73
C LEU A 51 3.23 -0.53 -2.67
N ALA A 52 3.61 -1.06 -3.84
CA ALA A 52 4.50 -2.21 -3.92
C ALA A 52 5.88 -1.92 -3.33
N GLU A 53 6.47 -0.76 -3.65
CA GLU A 53 7.73 -0.29 -3.06
C GLU A 53 7.69 -0.36 -1.53
N ARG A 54 6.67 0.25 -0.91
CA ARG A 54 6.55 0.34 0.55
C ARG A 54 6.29 -1.00 1.22
N ILE A 55 5.46 -1.86 0.61
CA ILE A 55 5.17 -3.19 1.15
C ILE A 55 6.43 -4.09 1.06
N LEU A 56 7.21 -3.95 -0.02
CA LEU A 56 8.48 -4.66 -0.17
C LEU A 56 9.53 -4.16 0.83
N GLU A 57 9.64 -2.84 1.04
CA GLU A 57 10.49 -2.25 2.08
C GLU A 57 10.09 -2.70 3.50
N ALA A 58 8.80 -2.95 3.74
CA ALA A 58 8.29 -3.46 5.01
C ALA A 58 8.59 -4.95 5.25
N GLY A 59 9.15 -5.68 4.28
CA GLY A 59 9.58 -7.06 4.43
C GLY A 59 8.82 -8.10 3.58
N ALA A 60 7.97 -7.67 2.64
CA ALA A 60 7.38 -8.60 1.68
C ALA A 60 8.43 -9.13 0.68
N LYS A 61 8.23 -10.37 0.22
CA LYS A 61 9.01 -11.00 -0.85
C LYS A 61 8.49 -10.65 -2.24
N HIS A 62 7.17 -10.51 -2.37
CA HIS A 62 6.52 -10.29 -3.66
C HIS A 62 5.19 -9.56 -3.46
N VAL A 63 4.88 -8.64 -4.38
CA VAL A 63 3.59 -7.93 -4.42
C VAL A 63 3.01 -8.02 -5.82
N THR A 64 1.75 -8.42 -5.90
CA THR A 64 0.96 -8.38 -7.13
C THR A 64 -0.26 -7.49 -6.90
N VAL A 65 -0.52 -6.57 -7.83
CA VAL A 65 -1.68 -5.68 -7.78
C VAL A 65 -2.53 -5.88 -9.04
N TYR A 66 -3.81 -6.16 -8.84
CA TYR A 66 -4.77 -6.28 -9.93
C TYR A 66 -6.14 -5.77 -9.51
N GLY A 67 -6.65 -4.76 -10.22
CA GLY A 67 -7.90 -4.11 -9.89
C GLY A 67 -7.84 -3.56 -8.46
N ASN A 68 -8.73 -4.05 -7.60
CA ASN A 68 -8.81 -3.70 -6.19
C ASN A 68 -8.15 -4.72 -5.24
N VAL A 69 -7.41 -5.69 -5.79
CA VAL A 69 -6.79 -6.78 -5.03
C VAL A 69 -5.27 -6.61 -4.99
N VAL A 70 -4.72 -6.66 -3.78
CA VAL A 70 -3.28 -6.66 -3.53
C VAL A 70 -2.91 -8.00 -2.91
N THR A 71 -2.19 -8.82 -3.67
CA THR A 71 -1.66 -10.10 -3.19
C THR A 71 -0.22 -9.90 -2.74
N VAL A 72 0.06 -10.21 -1.49
CA VAL A 72 1.37 -10.05 -0.89
C VAL A 72 1.88 -11.41 -0.46
N ARG A 73 3.17 -11.66 -0.69
CA ARG A 73 3.88 -12.84 -0.19
C ARG A 73 4.92 -12.43 0.83
N ALA A 74 4.91 -13.04 2.01
CA ALA A 74 5.88 -12.80 3.07
C ALA A 74 6.04 -14.03 3.97
N THR A 75 7.22 -14.18 4.59
CA THR A 75 7.50 -15.24 5.57
C THR A 75 7.02 -14.89 6.97
N ASP A 76 7.16 -13.62 7.35
CA ASP A 76 6.80 -13.12 8.67
C ASP A 76 5.57 -12.22 8.57
N TRP A 77 4.40 -12.85 8.56
CA TRP A 77 3.13 -12.12 8.57
C TRP A 77 2.84 -11.45 9.91
N SER A 78 3.35 -11.99 11.02
CA SER A 78 3.17 -11.38 12.35
C SER A 78 3.70 -9.95 12.40
N SER A 79 4.83 -9.68 11.75
CA SER A 79 5.45 -8.35 11.74
C SER A 79 4.95 -7.46 10.59
N LEU A 80 4.33 -8.04 9.55
CA LEU A 80 3.97 -7.33 8.32
C LEU A 80 2.47 -6.99 8.20
N GLU A 81 1.56 -7.79 8.78
CA GLU A 81 0.12 -7.72 8.46
C GLU A 81 -0.48 -6.32 8.74
N GLU A 82 -0.31 -5.82 9.97
CA GLU A 82 -0.78 -4.49 10.37
C GLU A 82 -0.12 -3.37 9.54
N ARG A 83 1.17 -3.53 9.22
CA ARG A 83 1.92 -2.55 8.41
C ARG A 83 1.41 -2.52 6.97
N ALA A 84 1.14 -3.67 6.37
CA ALA A 84 0.60 -3.78 5.02
C ALA A 84 -0.82 -3.19 4.95
N GLU A 85 -1.67 -3.46 5.94
CA GLU A 85 -3.00 -2.85 6.05
C GLU A 85 -2.90 -1.32 6.08
N TYR A 86 -2.09 -0.79 7.00
CA TYR A 86 -1.88 0.64 7.17
C TYR A 86 -1.42 1.31 5.86
N LEU A 87 -0.45 0.70 5.16
CA LEU A 87 0.08 1.24 3.91
C LEU A 87 -0.97 1.31 2.78
N VAL A 88 -1.87 0.32 2.72
CA VAL A 88 -2.96 0.31 1.73
C VAL A 88 -4.04 1.32 2.13
N THR A 89 -4.48 1.33 3.38
CA THR A 89 -5.53 2.24 3.90
C THR A 89 -5.19 3.71 3.62
N HIS A 90 -3.93 4.07 3.87
CA HIS A 90 -3.47 5.45 3.79
C HIS A 90 -2.78 5.75 2.45
N LEU A 91 -2.82 4.83 1.47
CA LEU A 91 -2.09 4.95 0.19
C LEU A 91 -2.22 6.35 -0.43
N PHE A 92 -3.45 6.87 -0.51
CA PHE A 92 -3.77 8.15 -1.14
C PHE A 92 -3.48 9.38 -0.27
N GLU A 93 -3.28 9.22 1.03
CA GLU A 93 -2.86 10.31 1.91
C GLU A 93 -1.41 10.70 1.64
N TYR A 94 -0.61 9.76 1.15
CA TYR A 94 0.80 9.97 0.81
C TYR A 94 1.04 10.46 -0.62
N TYR A 95 0.01 10.65 -1.45
CA TYR A 95 0.13 11.28 -2.78
C TYR A 95 0.24 12.80 -2.70
N GLY A 96 0.86 13.27 -1.62
CA GLY A 96 1.01 14.66 -1.30
C GLY A 96 1.93 15.48 -2.23
N GLU A 97 1.61 16.77 -2.35
CA GLU A 97 2.22 17.88 -3.12
C GLU A 97 2.10 17.74 -4.64
N ASP A 98 2.67 16.68 -5.23
CA ASP A 98 2.74 16.53 -6.70
C ASP A 98 1.42 16.07 -7.36
N ALA A 99 0.48 15.51 -6.59
CA ALA A 99 -0.85 15.13 -7.10
C ALA A 99 -1.97 16.08 -6.67
N GLY A 100 -1.68 17.14 -5.88
CA GLY A 100 -2.65 18.13 -5.40
C GLY A 100 -3.47 17.71 -4.15
N TRP A 101 -3.07 16.66 -3.43
CA TRP A 101 -3.85 16.09 -2.31
C TRP A 101 -3.08 15.96 -0.97
N SER A 102 -1.90 16.59 -0.81
CA SER A 102 -1.22 16.63 0.51
C SER A 102 -1.97 17.52 1.49
N PRO A 103 -1.74 17.32 2.80
CA PRO A 103 -1.99 18.35 3.82
C PRO A 103 -1.42 19.72 3.40
N SER A 104 -0.15 19.81 3.01
CA SER A 104 0.47 21.07 2.54
C SER A 104 -0.19 21.68 1.30
N ALA A 105 -0.61 20.88 0.32
CA ALA A 105 -1.31 21.35 -0.89
C ALA A 105 -2.77 21.76 -0.61
N LEU A 106 -3.35 21.26 0.49
CA LEU A 106 -4.69 21.59 0.98
C LEU A 106 -4.66 22.65 2.11
N GLY A 107 -3.49 23.12 2.54
CA GLY A 107 -3.32 24.10 3.63
C GLY A 107 -3.59 23.55 5.04
N VAL A 108 -3.41 22.24 5.26
CA VAL A 108 -3.63 21.53 6.53
C VAL A 108 -2.31 20.92 7.02
N GLU A 109 -2.04 20.91 8.33
CA GLU A 109 -0.82 20.32 8.88
C GLU A 109 -0.90 18.78 8.91
N ALA A 110 0.19 18.11 8.50
CA ALA A 110 0.25 16.64 8.45
C ALA A 110 0.50 16.06 9.85
N ALA A 111 -0.36 15.14 10.29
CA ALA A 111 -0.12 14.41 11.53
C ALA A 111 1.08 13.47 11.37
N THR A 112 2.01 13.49 12.32
CA THR A 112 3.22 12.66 12.25
C THR A 112 2.91 11.20 12.64
N PRO A 113 3.66 10.20 12.11
CA PRO A 113 3.46 8.79 12.45
C PRO A 113 3.60 8.45 13.94
N ALA A 114 4.18 9.35 14.74
CA ALA A 114 4.31 9.19 16.19
C ALA A 114 3.00 9.49 16.94
N GLU A 115 2.06 10.22 16.35
CA GLU A 115 0.84 10.68 17.02
C GLU A 115 -0.29 9.64 16.97
N VAL A 116 -0.29 8.79 15.93
CA VAL A 116 -1.25 7.68 15.78
C VAL A 116 -0.94 6.45 16.64
N ALA A 117 0.25 6.38 17.24
CA ALA A 117 0.65 5.30 18.14
C ALA A 117 0.25 5.55 19.61
N ALA A 118 -0.39 6.69 19.90
CA ALA A 118 -0.80 7.09 21.25
C ALA A 118 -2.28 7.51 21.28
N THR A 119 -3.19 6.59 20.96
CA THR A 119 -4.61 6.67 21.34
C THR A 119 -5.17 5.28 21.54
#